data_AF-A0A359E1U1-F1
#
_entry.id   AF-A0A359E1U1-F1
#
_cell.length_a   1.000
_cell.length_b   1.000
_cell.length_c   1.000
_cell.angle_alpha   90.00
_cell.angle_beta   90.00
_cell.angle_gamma   90.00
#
_symmetry.space_group_name_H-M   'P 1'
#
loop_
_entity.id
_entity.type
_entity.pdbx_description
1 polymer ?
#
loop_
_entity_poly.entity_id
_entity_poly.type
_entity_poly.pdbx_seq_one_letter_code
_entity_poly.pdbx_strand_id
1 'polypeptide(L)'
;MDFIPNWFFELNPIIQALCGGLFTWAVTSLGAAIVFFTKEINYKLLDFMMGFAGGVMIAASVWSLIIPGIELAEAQDMIGWIPAAVGFLIGGLFLRICDAYVPHLHIGLPRDEAEGPDTKWKRATLLVLAITIHNIPEGLAIGVLFGAASLGLDMVGGATVAGAITLAIGI
;
A
#
# COMPACT_ATOMS: atom_id res chain seq x y z
N MET A 1 -2.00 -24.08 5.82
CA MET A 1 -2.00 -23.14 4.68
C MET A 1 -2.76 -23.77 3.49
N ASP A 2 -3.81 -24.55 3.77
CA ASP A 2 -4.47 -25.43 2.78
C ASP A 2 -5.59 -24.76 1.96
N PHE A 3 -5.71 -23.43 2.05
CA PHE A 3 -6.71 -22.65 1.32
C PHE A 3 -6.21 -22.10 -0.01
N ILE A 4 -4.88 -22.01 -0.19
CA ILE A 4 -4.29 -21.49 -1.42
C ILE A 4 -3.82 -22.67 -2.25
N PRO A 5 -4.41 -22.88 -3.43
CA PRO A 5 -4.08 -24.05 -4.23
C PRO A 5 -2.62 -23.99 -4.71
N ASN A 6 -1.96 -25.15 -4.72
CA ASN A 6 -0.52 -25.29 -4.97
C ASN A 6 -0.04 -24.64 -6.28
N TRP A 7 -0.90 -24.59 -7.30
CA TRP A 7 -0.60 -23.93 -8.57
C TRP A 7 -0.22 -22.46 -8.41
N PHE A 8 -0.71 -21.78 -7.36
CA PHE A 8 -0.40 -20.37 -7.11
C PHE A 8 1.09 -20.18 -6.77
N PHE A 9 1.66 -21.09 -5.99
CA PHE A 9 3.08 -21.04 -5.60
C PHE A 9 4.02 -21.33 -6.78
N GLU A 10 3.52 -22.01 -7.82
CA GLU A 10 4.27 -22.31 -9.05
C GLU A 10 4.23 -21.16 -10.07
N LEU A 11 3.40 -20.13 -9.86
CA LEU A 11 3.29 -18.99 -10.76
C LEU A 11 4.55 -18.12 -10.75
N ASN A 12 4.76 -17.41 -11.85
CA ASN A 12 5.76 -16.34 -11.91
C ASN A 12 5.42 -15.26 -10.84
N PRO A 13 6.43 -14.73 -10.11
CA PRO A 13 6.22 -13.71 -9.07
C PRO A 13 5.47 -12.46 -9.56
N ILE A 14 5.66 -12.08 -10.83
CA ILE A 14 4.94 -10.97 -11.46
C ILE A 14 3.44 -11.27 -11.55
N ILE A 15 3.08 -12.53 -11.86
CA ILE A 15 1.68 -12.97 -11.93
C ILE A 15 1.10 -13.04 -10.51
N GLN A 16 1.86 -13.52 -9.53
CA GLN A 16 1.41 -13.51 -8.12
C GLN A 16 1.15 -12.08 -7.63
N ALA A 17 2.07 -11.14 -7.91
CA ALA A 17 1.89 -9.72 -7.60
C ALA A 17 0.70 -9.11 -8.33
N LEU A 18 0.48 -9.46 -9.61
CA LEU A 18 -0.67 -9.00 -10.37
C LEU A 18 -1.98 -9.54 -9.77
N CYS A 19 -2.03 -10.81 -9.37
CA CYS A 19 -3.18 -11.38 -8.68
C CYS A 19 -3.45 -10.67 -7.36
N GLY A 20 -2.40 -10.39 -6.57
CA GLY A 20 -2.49 -9.61 -5.34
C GLY A 20 -3.03 -8.19 -5.59
N GLY A 21 -2.51 -7.48 -6.59
CA GLY A 21 -2.97 -6.15 -6.95
C GLY A 21 -4.40 -6.11 -7.51
N LEU A 22 -4.80 -7.11 -8.28
CA LEU A 22 -6.19 -7.24 -8.75
C LEU A 22 -7.14 -7.56 -7.60
N PHE A 23 -6.69 -8.33 -6.62
CA PHE A 23 -7.44 -8.60 -5.40
C PHE A 23 -7.69 -7.31 -4.61
N THR A 24 -6.66 -6.53 -4.29
CA THR A 24 -6.83 -5.27 -3.55
C THR A 24 -7.67 -4.26 -4.32
N TRP A 25 -7.50 -4.18 -5.64
CA TRP A 25 -8.36 -3.38 -6.51
C TRP A 25 -9.83 -3.82 -6.45
N ALA A 26 -10.10 -5.13 -6.46
CA ALA A 26 -11.45 -5.67 -6.40
C ALA A 26 -12.12 -5.38 -5.04
N VAL A 27 -11.38 -5.55 -3.94
CA VAL A 27 -11.87 -5.25 -2.58
C VAL A 27 -12.14 -3.74 -2.42
N THR A 28 -11.24 -2.88 -2.91
CA THR A 28 -11.45 -1.42 -2.93
C THR A 28 -12.69 -1.04 -3.74
N SER A 29 -12.86 -1.63 -4.92
CA SER A 29 -14.02 -1.40 -5.79
C SER A 29 -15.32 -1.86 -5.14
N LEU A 30 -15.30 -3.01 -4.44
CA LEU A 30 -16.44 -3.53 -3.68
C LEU A 30 -16.80 -2.60 -2.51
N GLY A 31 -15.81 -2.12 -1.76
CA GLY A 31 -15.99 -1.14 -0.69
C GLY A 31 -16.59 0.17 -1.21
N ALA A 32 -16.07 0.69 -2.32
CA ALA A 32 -16.59 1.89 -2.97
C ALA A 32 -18.04 1.73 -3.46
N ALA A 33 -18.43 0.53 -3.92
CA ALA A 33 -19.79 0.26 -4.40
C ALA A 33 -20.88 0.42 -3.31
N ILE A 34 -20.51 0.42 -2.02
CA ILE A 34 -21.44 0.67 -0.90
C ILE A 34 -22.09 2.05 -1.01
N VAL A 35 -21.43 3.02 -1.67
CA VAL A 35 -21.97 4.37 -1.89
C VAL A 35 -23.31 4.36 -2.65
N PHE A 36 -23.59 3.34 -3.47
CA PHE A 36 -24.87 3.22 -4.18
C PHE A 36 -26.05 2.91 -3.26
N PHE A 37 -25.78 2.41 -2.05
CA PHE A 37 -26.79 2.05 -1.05
C PHE A 37 -26.87 3.04 0.11
N THR A 38 -25.91 3.96 0.24
CA THR A 38 -25.83 4.94 1.34
C THR A 38 -26.13 6.35 0.84
N LYS A 39 -27.07 7.06 1.49
CA LYS A 39 -27.44 8.44 1.17
C LYS A 39 -26.82 9.48 2.09
N GLU A 40 -26.45 9.07 3.30
CA GLU A 40 -25.84 9.92 4.33
C GLU A 40 -24.55 9.31 4.83
N ILE A 41 -23.57 10.17 5.15
CA ILE A 41 -22.26 9.75 5.67
C ILE A 41 -22.32 9.78 7.20
N ASN A 42 -22.11 8.63 7.83
CA ASN A 42 -21.90 8.56 9.28
C ASN A 42 -20.43 8.86 9.60
N TYR A 43 -20.13 10.09 9.99
CA TYR A 43 -18.76 10.53 10.31
C TYR A 43 -18.09 9.69 11.40
N LYS A 44 -18.82 9.19 12.40
CA LYS A 44 -18.23 8.31 13.45
C LYS A 44 -17.74 6.99 12.86
N LEU A 45 -18.51 6.42 11.93
CA LEU A 45 -18.10 5.21 11.23
C LEU A 45 -16.93 5.49 10.30
N LEU A 46 -16.96 6.61 9.58
CA LEU A 46 -15.86 7.02 8.70
C LEU A 46 -14.55 7.21 9.49
N ASP A 47 -14.59 7.91 10.62
CA ASP A 47 -13.42 8.11 11.49
C ASP A 47 -12.87 6.79 12.02
N PHE A 48 -13.76 5.87 12.41
CA PHE A 48 -13.36 4.51 12.81
C PHE A 48 -12.69 3.75 11.67
N MET A 49 -13.25 3.80 10.45
CA MET A 49 -12.68 3.16 9.27
C MET A 49 -11.31 3.72 8.91
N MET A 50 -11.16 5.06 8.94
CA MET A 50 -9.88 5.75 8.68
C MET A 50 -8.83 5.38 9.73
N GLY A 51 -9.19 5.33 11.01
CA GLY A 51 -8.31 4.91 12.09
C GLY A 51 -7.90 3.44 12.00
N PHE A 52 -8.84 2.56 11.64
CA PHE A 52 -8.57 1.15 11.41
C PHE A 52 -7.61 0.95 10.24
N ALA A 53 -7.88 1.57 9.09
CA ALA A 53 -7.02 1.49 7.90
C ALA A 53 -5.60 2.01 8.20
N GLY A 54 -5.49 3.19 8.84
CA GLY A 54 -4.19 3.73 9.24
C GLY A 54 -3.44 2.81 10.20
N GLY A 55 -4.14 2.19 11.16
CA GLY A 55 -3.55 1.23 12.10
C GLY A 55 -3.01 -0.03 11.40
N VAL A 56 -3.79 -0.62 10.49
CA VAL A 56 -3.36 -1.79 9.71
C VAL A 56 -2.15 -1.45 8.85
N MET A 57 -2.13 -0.28 8.20
CA MET A 57 -1.01 0.14 7.35
C MET A 57 0.28 0.41 8.13
N ILE A 58 0.19 0.97 9.35
CA ILE A 58 1.36 1.11 10.24
C ILE A 58 1.89 -0.28 10.62
N ALA A 59 0.99 -1.20 10.99
CA ALA A 59 1.40 -2.56 11.35
C ALA A 59 2.06 -3.29 10.17
N ALA A 60 1.44 -3.26 8.99
CA ALA A 60 2.00 -3.83 7.76
C ALA A 60 3.39 -3.23 7.44
N SER A 61 3.57 -1.93 7.61
CA SER A 61 4.86 -1.26 7.40
C SER A 61 5.96 -1.80 8.30
N VAL A 62 5.66 -2.09 9.58
CA VAL A 62 6.65 -2.59 10.52
C VAL A 62 6.90 -4.08 10.35
N TRP A 63 5.85 -4.90 10.44
CA TRP A 63 5.96 -6.36 10.52
C TRP A 63 6.07 -7.05 9.16
N SER A 64 5.52 -6.46 8.09
CA SER A 64 5.52 -7.09 6.77
C SER A 64 6.54 -6.47 5.80
N LEU A 65 7.08 -5.29 6.11
CA LEU A 65 8.03 -4.59 5.23
C LEU A 65 9.38 -4.30 5.91
N ILE A 66 9.40 -3.53 7.00
CA ILE A 66 10.64 -3.07 7.63
C ILE A 66 11.42 -4.24 8.25
N ILE A 67 10.79 -5.04 9.12
CA ILE A 67 11.45 -6.17 9.78
C ILE A 67 11.96 -7.19 8.73
N PRO A 68 11.14 -7.66 7.78
CA PRO A 68 11.61 -8.49 6.67
C PRO A 68 12.75 -7.87 5.87
N GLY A 69 12.72 -6.56 5.63
CA GLY A 69 13.79 -5.85 4.92
C GLY A 69 15.11 -5.83 5.68
N ILE A 70 15.07 -5.74 7.01
CA ILE A 70 16.25 -5.83 7.88
C ILE A 70 16.84 -7.23 7.84
N GLU A 71 16.01 -8.26 8.05
CA GLU A 71 16.43 -9.67 8.02
C GLU A 71 17.01 -10.06 6.66
N LEU A 72 16.41 -9.56 5.58
CA LEU A 72 16.90 -9.75 4.21
C LEU A 72 18.29 -9.15 3.99
N ALA A 73 18.55 -7.96 4.55
CA ALA A 73 19.84 -7.31 4.46
C ALA A 73 20.90 -8.03 5.30
N GLU A 74 20.56 -8.51 6.50
CA GLU A 74 21.46 -9.30 7.35
C GLU A 74 21.84 -10.64 6.70
N ALA A 75 20.89 -11.28 6.02
CA ALA A 75 21.14 -12.50 5.25
C ALA A 75 22.12 -12.31 4.07
N GLN A 76 22.36 -11.06 3.67
CA GLN A 76 23.30 -10.68 2.61
C GLN A 76 24.61 -10.10 3.17
N ASP A 77 24.93 -10.37 4.44
CA ASP A 77 26.11 -9.84 5.15
C ASP A 77 26.16 -8.30 5.19
N MET A 78 25.02 -7.62 5.05
CA MET A 78 24.90 -6.17 5.22
C MET A 78 24.45 -5.81 6.64
N ILE A 79 24.65 -4.54 7.02
CA ILE A 79 24.08 -4.01 8.27
C ILE A 79 22.57 -3.83 8.09
N GLY A 80 21.76 -4.70 8.70
CA GLY A 80 20.33 -4.84 8.45
C GLY A 80 19.51 -3.55 8.46
N TRP A 81 19.69 -2.70 9.47
CA TRP A 81 18.90 -1.48 9.63
C TRP A 81 19.22 -0.39 8.60
N ILE A 82 20.40 -0.41 7.95
CA ILE A 82 20.81 0.66 7.04
C ILE A 82 19.95 0.68 5.78
N PRO A 83 19.82 -0.41 4.99
CA PRO A 83 18.94 -0.40 3.81
C PRO A 83 17.48 -0.08 4.14
N ALA A 84 16.97 -0.60 5.26
CA ALA A 84 15.60 -0.34 5.69
C ALA A 84 15.37 1.14 6.03
N ALA A 85 16.27 1.76 6.81
CA ALA A 85 16.17 3.17 7.18
C ALA A 85 16.34 4.09 5.97
N VAL A 86 17.32 3.82 5.11
CA VAL A 86 17.55 4.60 3.88
C VAL A 86 16.36 4.46 2.92
N GLY A 87 15.86 3.24 2.71
CA GLY A 87 14.68 2.99 1.89
C GLY A 87 13.42 3.70 2.42
N PHE A 88 13.20 3.66 3.73
CA PHE A 88 12.09 4.36 4.38
C PHE A 88 12.19 5.88 4.20
N LEU A 89 13.37 6.48 4.41
CA LEU A 89 13.58 7.92 4.24
C LEU A 89 13.44 8.35 2.77
N ILE A 90 13.98 7.58 1.82
CA ILE A 90 13.83 7.85 0.39
C ILE A 90 12.36 7.73 -0.03
N GLY A 91 11.64 6.71 0.45
CA GLY A 91 10.21 6.54 0.19
C GLY A 91 9.37 7.70 0.76
N GLY A 92 9.66 8.12 1.99
CA GLY A 92 9.02 9.27 2.61
C GLY A 92 9.31 10.58 1.87
N LEU A 93 10.56 10.79 1.44
CA LEU A 93 10.93 11.94 0.61
C LEU A 93 10.23 11.91 -0.75
N PHE A 94 10.15 10.74 -1.39
CA PHE A 94 9.43 10.55 -2.64
C PHE A 94 7.95 10.94 -2.49
N LEU A 95 7.28 10.44 -1.45
CA LEU A 95 5.88 10.80 -1.19
C LEU A 95 5.73 12.29 -0.87
N ARG A 96 6.65 12.89 -0.12
CA ARG A 96 6.64 14.33 0.16
C ARG A 96 6.79 15.17 -1.11
N ILE A 97 7.61 14.72 -2.06
CA ILE A 97 7.76 15.37 -3.36
C ILE A 97 6.47 15.23 -4.16
N CYS A 98 5.90 14.02 -4.26
CA CYS A 98 4.63 13.80 -4.94
C CYS A 98 3.54 14.72 -4.39
N ASP A 99 3.36 14.73 -3.07
CA ASP A 99 2.43 15.59 -2.35
C ASP A 99 2.61 17.08 -2.67
N ALA A 100 3.84 17.58 -2.70
CA ALA A 100 4.13 18.98 -3.00
C ALA A 100 3.80 19.41 -4.44
N TYR A 101 3.87 18.49 -5.40
CA TYR A 101 3.65 18.79 -6.83
C TYR A 101 2.25 18.42 -7.32
N VAL A 102 1.49 17.69 -6.51
CA VAL A 102 0.16 17.22 -6.88
C VAL A 102 -0.84 18.24 -6.36
N PRO A 103 -1.56 18.93 -7.25
CA PRO A 103 -2.63 19.80 -6.80
C PRO A 103 -3.72 18.92 -6.18
N HIS A 104 -4.03 19.17 -4.91
CA HIS A 104 -5.02 18.39 -4.19
C HIS A 104 -5.84 19.26 -3.24
N LEU A 105 -7.03 18.78 -2.90
CA LEU A 105 -7.99 19.49 -2.07
C LEU A 105 -8.43 18.57 -0.94
N HIS A 106 -8.27 19.01 0.30
CA HIS A 106 -8.81 18.27 1.44
C HIS A 106 -10.34 18.37 1.49
N ILE A 107 -10.97 17.28 1.94
CA ILE A 107 -12.42 17.18 2.04
C ILE A 107 -12.93 18.25 3.02
N GLY A 108 -13.79 19.16 2.54
CA GLY A 108 -14.41 20.20 3.34
C GLY A 108 -13.79 21.59 3.24
N LEU A 109 -12.65 21.75 2.56
CA LEU A 109 -11.99 23.06 2.41
C LEU A 109 -12.43 23.84 1.13
N PRO A 110 -12.37 25.18 1.15
CA PRO A 110 -12.52 26.04 -0.03
C PRO A 110 -11.46 25.73 -1.10
N ARG A 111 -11.74 26.04 -2.37
CA ARG A 111 -10.80 25.79 -3.50
C ARG A 111 -9.54 26.64 -3.42
N ASP A 112 -9.67 27.76 -2.76
CA ASP A 112 -8.70 28.78 -2.43
C ASP A 112 -7.68 28.30 -1.39
N GLU A 113 -7.96 27.16 -0.73
CA GLU A 113 -7.06 26.44 0.18
C GLU A 113 -6.54 25.13 -0.45
N ALA A 114 -6.59 24.99 -1.78
CA ALA A 114 -5.98 23.84 -2.45
C ALA A 114 -4.45 23.89 -2.32
N GLU A 115 -3.85 22.77 -1.92
CA GLU A 115 -2.40 22.62 -1.84
C GLU A 115 -1.81 22.24 -3.20
N GLY A 116 -0.54 22.58 -3.41
CA GLY A 116 0.16 22.36 -4.68
C GLY A 116 -0.04 23.49 -5.71
N PRO A 117 0.33 23.26 -6.98
CA PRO A 117 0.24 24.27 -8.04
C PRO A 117 -1.21 24.65 -8.36
N ASP A 118 -1.47 25.94 -8.65
CA ASP A 118 -2.81 26.38 -9.05
C ASP A 118 -3.27 25.66 -10.34
N THR A 119 -4.52 25.21 -10.35
CA THR A 119 -5.08 24.39 -11.42
C THR A 119 -6.57 24.63 -11.67
N LYS A 120 -6.96 24.55 -12.94
CA LYS A 120 -8.36 24.65 -13.39
C LYS A 120 -9.13 23.31 -13.30
N TRP A 121 -8.53 22.28 -12.72
CA TRP A 121 -9.11 20.93 -12.69
C TRP A 121 -10.38 20.84 -11.83
N LYS A 122 -11.27 19.92 -12.21
CA LYS A 122 -12.50 19.67 -11.45
C LYS A 122 -12.14 18.98 -10.13
N ARG A 123 -12.93 19.23 -9.07
CA ARG A 123 -12.73 18.60 -7.74
C ARG A 123 -12.64 17.07 -7.83
N ALA A 124 -13.47 16.44 -8.66
CA ALA A 124 -13.43 15.00 -8.89
C ALA A 124 -12.08 14.51 -9.44
N THR A 125 -11.47 15.26 -10.35
CA THR A 125 -10.15 14.93 -10.90
C THR A 125 -9.06 15.00 -9.83
N LEU A 126 -9.09 16.04 -9.00
CA LEU A 126 -8.13 16.22 -7.90
C LEU A 126 -8.27 15.11 -6.86
N LEU A 127 -9.50 14.70 -6.55
CA LEU A 127 -9.78 13.62 -5.59
C LEU A 127 -9.31 12.25 -6.12
N VAL A 128 -9.58 11.94 -7.40
CA VAL A 128 -9.07 10.70 -8.02
C VAL A 128 -7.54 10.67 -8.05
N LEU A 129 -6.91 11.80 -8.39
CA LEU A 129 -5.46 11.92 -8.39
C LEU A 129 -4.87 11.70 -6.99
N ALA A 130 -5.42 12.36 -5.97
CA ALA A 130 -4.97 12.20 -4.58
C ALA A 130 -5.06 10.74 -4.13
N ILE A 131 -6.19 10.06 -4.37
CA ILE A 131 -6.35 8.64 -4.04
C ILE A 131 -5.34 7.78 -4.81
N THR A 132 -5.14 8.06 -6.10
CA THR A 132 -4.19 7.28 -6.94
C THR A 132 -2.79 7.30 -6.34
N ILE A 133 -2.33 8.46 -5.86
CA ILE A 133 -0.98 8.60 -5.29
C ILE A 133 -0.84 7.83 -3.97
N HIS A 134 -1.90 7.75 -3.17
CA HIS A 134 -1.89 6.97 -1.93
C HIS A 134 -1.87 5.47 -2.20
N ASN A 135 -2.50 5.00 -3.28
CA ASN A 135 -2.54 3.59 -3.64
C ASN A 135 -1.26 3.10 -4.35
N ILE A 136 -0.39 3.99 -4.82
CA ILE A 136 0.89 3.63 -5.44
C ILE A 136 1.81 2.89 -4.43
N PRO A 137 2.07 3.41 -3.22
CA PRO A 137 2.81 2.70 -2.18
C PRO A 137 2.27 1.31 -1.86
N GLU A 138 0.96 1.16 -1.77
CA GLU A 138 0.29 -0.11 -1.48
C GLU A 138 0.55 -1.13 -2.59
N GLY A 139 0.36 -0.75 -3.85
CA GLY A 139 0.65 -1.60 -5.00
C GLY A 139 2.15 -1.96 -5.10
N LEU A 140 3.04 -1.00 -4.80
CA LEU A 140 4.47 -1.23 -4.78
C LEU A 140 4.86 -2.24 -3.68
N ALA A 141 4.27 -2.14 -2.50
CA ALA A 141 4.54 -3.04 -1.37
C ALA A 141 4.17 -4.49 -1.71
N ILE A 142 3.02 -4.72 -2.36
CA ILE A 142 2.61 -6.05 -2.85
C ILE A 142 3.64 -6.58 -3.85
N GLY A 143 4.04 -5.77 -4.83
CA GLY A 143 5.03 -6.16 -5.83
C GLY A 143 6.40 -6.51 -5.25
N VAL A 144 6.89 -5.69 -4.31
CA VAL A 144 8.17 -5.91 -3.64
C VAL A 144 8.15 -7.19 -2.82
N LEU A 145 7.07 -7.48 -2.08
CA LEU A 145 7.00 -8.70 -1.27
C LEU A 145 6.95 -9.98 -2.11
N PHE A 146 6.12 -10.04 -3.15
CA PHE A 146 6.09 -11.19 -4.05
C PHE A 146 7.41 -11.35 -4.81
N GLY A 147 8.05 -10.23 -5.20
CA GLY A 147 9.39 -10.25 -5.78
C GLY A 147 10.44 -10.79 -4.80
N ALA A 148 10.44 -10.34 -3.56
CA ALA A 148 11.37 -10.78 -2.53
C ALA A 148 11.17 -12.27 -2.16
N ALA A 149 9.92 -12.73 -2.10
CA ALA A 149 9.58 -14.14 -1.86
C ALA A 149 10.16 -15.07 -2.94
N SER A 150 10.32 -14.59 -4.17
CA SER A 150 10.90 -15.38 -5.25
C SER A 150 12.40 -15.64 -5.13
N LEU A 151 13.10 -14.90 -4.25
CA LEU A 151 14.53 -15.05 -4.04
C LEU A 151 14.89 -16.31 -3.23
N GLY A 152 13.90 -17.10 -2.80
CA GLY A 152 14.13 -18.35 -2.07
C GLY A 152 14.72 -18.14 -0.68
N LEU A 153 14.58 -16.93 -0.14
CA LEU A 153 15.05 -16.55 1.20
C LEU A 153 14.06 -16.93 2.31
N ASP A 154 13.10 -17.80 1.97
CA ASP A 154 12.15 -18.44 2.89
C ASP A 154 12.85 -19.10 4.10
N MET A 155 14.13 -19.52 3.94
CA MET A 155 14.94 -20.15 4.99
C MET A 155 15.34 -19.21 6.14
N VAL A 156 15.21 -17.88 5.98
CA VAL A 156 15.53 -16.87 7.00
C VAL A 156 14.26 -16.26 7.62
N GLY A 157 13.07 -16.57 7.10
CA GLY A 157 11.79 -16.12 7.67
C GLY A 157 11.33 -14.72 7.26
N GLY A 158 12.14 -13.95 6.53
CA GLY A 158 11.86 -12.55 6.20
C GLY A 158 10.72 -12.35 5.18
N ALA A 159 10.94 -12.70 3.91
CA ALA A 159 9.99 -12.44 2.83
C ALA A 159 9.47 -13.75 2.24
N THR A 160 8.26 -14.16 2.66
CA THR A 160 7.60 -15.38 2.17
C THR A 160 6.40 -15.05 1.30
N VAL A 161 6.01 -15.99 0.41
CA VAL A 161 4.77 -15.85 -0.38
C VAL A 161 3.55 -15.70 0.54
N ALA A 162 3.54 -16.39 1.68
CA ALA A 162 2.49 -16.27 2.69
C ALA A 162 2.43 -14.87 3.34
N GLY A 163 3.60 -14.27 3.60
CA GLY A 163 3.71 -12.89 4.06
C GLY A 163 3.19 -11.89 3.02
N ALA A 164 3.51 -12.11 1.74
CA ALA A 164 3.01 -11.29 0.63
C ALA A 164 1.48 -11.34 0.51
N ILE A 165 0.89 -12.52 0.67
CA ILE A 165 -0.56 -12.69 0.68
C ILE A 165 -1.19 -11.99 1.88
N THR A 166 -0.57 -12.12 3.06
CA THR A 166 -1.07 -11.48 4.29
C THR A 166 -1.06 -9.97 4.16
N LEU A 167 0.01 -9.40 3.57
CA LEU A 167 0.06 -7.97 3.25
C LEU A 167 -1.05 -7.57 2.28
N ALA A 168 -1.26 -8.33 1.19
CA ALA A 168 -2.31 -8.05 0.22
C ALA A 168 -3.74 -8.18 0.80
N ILE A 169 -3.92 -8.90 1.92
CA ILE A 169 -5.20 -8.96 2.65
C ILE A 169 -5.34 -7.76 3.61
N GLY A 170 -4.23 -7.25 4.14
CA GLY A 170 -4.21 -6.11 5.05
C GLY A 170 -4.39 -4.75 4.37
N ILE A 171 -4.03 -4.66 3.08
CA ILE A 171 -4.29 -3.53 2.19
C ILE A 171 -5.72 -3.60 1.67
#